data_AF-A0A5D2ZBU9-F1
#
_entry.id   AF-A0A5D2ZBU9-F1
#
_cell.length_a   1.000
_cell.length_b   1.000
_cell.length_c   1.000
_cell.angle_alpha   90.00
_cell.angle_beta   90.00
_cell.angle_gamma   90.00
#
_symmetry.space_group_name_H-M   'P 1'
#
loop_
_entity.id
_entity.type
_entity.pdbx_description
1 polymer ?
#
loop_
_entity_poly.entity_id
_entity_poly.type
_entity_poly.pdbx_seq_one_letter_code
_entity_poly.pdbx_strand_id
1 'polypeptide(L)'
;MATTKTTLLLAVLCLFLVCEIGMLMVEAQVQRPECEGKCASRCSKSWKPEMCLKTCNACCNTCDGCVPPGPTANKEVCPCYAKYKNGKCP
;
A
#
# COMPACT_ATOMS: atom_id res chain seq x y z
N MET A 1 41.93 9.75 -25.77
CA MET A 1 40.95 8.64 -25.95
C MET A 1 40.81 7.73 -24.72
N ALA A 2 41.60 7.90 -23.65
CA ALA A 2 41.44 7.12 -22.41
C ALA A 2 40.32 7.68 -21.52
N THR A 3 40.22 9.02 -21.42
CA THR A 3 39.24 9.73 -20.59
C THR A 3 37.79 9.40 -20.94
N THR A 4 37.44 9.32 -22.23
CA THR A 4 36.07 9.02 -22.69
C THR A 4 35.59 7.63 -22.26
N LYS A 5 36.48 6.62 -22.28
CA LYS A 5 36.15 5.26 -21.83
C LYS A 5 35.96 5.20 -20.31
N THR A 6 36.80 5.88 -19.55
CA THR A 6 36.67 5.95 -18.08
C THR A 6 35.44 6.73 -17.66
N THR A 7 35.11 7.83 -18.36
CA THR A 7 33.88 8.60 -18.13
C THR A 7 32.63 7.80 -18.49
N LEU A 8 32.65 7.03 -19.58
CA LEU A 8 31.56 6.11 -19.94
C LEU A 8 31.35 5.02 -18.88
N LEU A 9 32.43 4.41 -18.40
CA LEU A 9 32.37 3.40 -17.34
C LEU A 9 31.79 3.95 -16.03
N LEU A 10 32.21 5.15 -15.62
CA LEU A 10 31.66 5.83 -14.44
C LEU A 10 30.18 6.16 -14.60
N ALA A 11 29.76 6.64 -15.78
CA ALA A 11 28.35 6.95 -16.05
C ALA A 11 27.46 5.71 -16.01
N VAL A 12 27.92 4.59 -16.57
CA VAL A 12 27.19 3.31 -16.55
C VAL A 12 27.09 2.76 -15.12
N LEU A 13 28.17 2.82 -14.33
CA LEU A 13 28.16 2.40 -12.93
C LEU A 13 27.17 3.23 -12.10
N CYS A 14 27.14 4.55 -12.29
CA CYS A 14 26.17 5.43 -11.64
C CYS A 14 24.72 5.09 -12.02
N LEU A 15 24.45 4.79 -13.29
CA LEU A 15 23.11 4.39 -13.74
C LEU A 15 22.62 3.10 -13.06
N PHE A 16 23.48 2.09 -12.95
CA PHE A 16 23.14 0.85 -12.23
C PHE A 16 22.81 1.12 -10.75
N LEU A 17 23.60 1.96 -10.07
CA LEU A 17 23.35 2.33 -8.67
C LEU A 17 22.02 3.09 -8.50
N VAL A 18 21.67 3.96 -9.45
CA VAL A 18 20.40 4.68 -9.44
C VAL A 18 19.22 3.73 -9.68
N CYS A 19 19.36 2.75 -10.56
CA CYS A 19 18.33 1.73 -10.80
C CYS A 19 18.05 0.88 -9.56
N GLU A 20 19.08 0.39 -8.86
CA GLU A 20 18.94 -0.39 -7.63
C GLU A 20 18.18 0.40 -6.54
N ILE A 21 18.54 1.68 -6.35
CA ILE A 21 17.85 2.56 -5.39
C ILE A 21 16.39 2.82 -5.80
N GLY A 22 16.11 2.96 -7.10
CA GLY A 22 14.75 3.17 -7.61
C GLY A 22 13.80 2.01 -7.33
N MET A 23 14.31 0.77 -7.38
CA MET A 23 13.50 -0.43 -7.14
C MET A 23 13.07 -0.60 -5.67
N LEU A 24 13.84 -0.07 -4.71
CA LEU A 24 13.44 -0.04 -3.29
C LEU A 24 12.24 0.86 -3.00
N MET A 25 11.92 1.82 -3.87
CA MET A 25 10.81 2.76 -3.63
C MET A 25 9.45 2.24 -4.12
N VAL A 26 9.43 1.13 -4.86
CA VAL A 26 8.23 0.58 -5.51
C VAL A 26 7.34 -0.25 -4.57
N GLU A 27 7.81 -0.59 -3.36
CA GLU A 27 7.00 -1.32 -2.37
C GLU A 27 5.83 -0.50 -1.79
N ALA A 28 5.75 0.81 -2.04
CA ALA A 28 4.78 1.67 -1.38
C ALA A 28 3.37 1.67 -2.01
N GLN A 29 3.17 1.16 -3.23
CA GLN A 29 1.89 1.27 -3.96
C GLN A 29 1.40 -0.08 -4.49
N VAL A 30 1.34 -1.09 -3.63
CA VAL A 30 0.63 -2.34 -3.95
C VAL A 30 -0.87 -2.03 -3.96
N GLN A 31 -1.42 -1.73 -5.14
CA GLN A 31 -2.86 -1.71 -5.34
C GLN A 31 -3.39 -3.14 -5.27
N ARG A 32 -4.12 -3.41 -4.20
CA ARG A 32 -4.61 -4.74 -3.89
C ARG A 32 -6.09 -4.86 -4.30
N PRO A 33 -6.40 -5.58 -5.41
CA PRO A 33 -7.74 -5.56 -6.01
C PRO A 33 -8.81 -6.12 -5.07
N GLU A 34 -8.48 -7.04 -4.16
CA GLU A 34 -9.45 -7.54 -3.18
C GLU A 34 -9.92 -6.50 -2.16
N CYS A 35 -9.26 -5.35 -2.04
CA CYS A 35 -9.67 -4.29 -1.11
C CYS A 35 -10.98 -3.63 -1.52
N GLU A 36 -11.24 -3.46 -2.83
CA GLU A 36 -12.43 -2.77 -3.32
C GLU A 36 -13.72 -3.46 -2.85
N GLY A 37 -13.85 -4.77 -3.11
CA GLY A 37 -15.03 -5.54 -2.73
C GLY A 37 -15.20 -5.66 -1.20
N LYS A 38 -14.11 -5.89 -0.47
CA LYS A 38 -14.18 -6.01 0.99
C LYS A 38 -14.55 -4.68 1.65
N CYS A 39 -13.96 -3.58 1.19
CA CYS A 39 -14.27 -2.24 1.71
C CYS A 39 -15.67 -1.78 1.32
N ALA A 40 -16.18 -2.15 0.14
CA ALA A 40 -17.57 -1.93 -0.23
C ALA A 40 -18.53 -2.62 0.74
N SER A 41 -18.28 -3.89 1.08
CA SER A 41 -19.07 -4.62 2.09
C SER A 41 -18.97 -3.96 3.47
N ARG A 42 -17.75 -3.64 3.92
CA ARG A 42 -17.49 -3.03 5.23
C ARG A 42 -18.17 -1.66 5.39
N CYS A 43 -18.16 -0.85 4.34
CA CYS A 43 -18.70 0.51 4.33
C CYS A 43 -20.18 0.60 3.90
N SER A 44 -20.84 -0.53 3.61
CA SER A 44 -22.22 -0.59 3.08
C SER A 44 -23.28 0.11 3.93
N LYS A 45 -23.05 0.27 5.25
CA LYS A 45 -23.93 0.98 6.18
C LYS A 45 -23.32 2.26 6.77
N SER A 46 -22.20 2.74 6.22
CA SER A 46 -21.57 3.97 6.69
C SER A 46 -22.40 5.19 6.29
N TRP A 47 -22.59 6.12 7.22
CA TRP A 47 -23.23 7.41 6.94
C TRP A 47 -22.40 8.30 5.99
N LYS A 48 -21.09 8.06 5.91
CA LYS A 48 -20.14 8.69 4.98
C LYS A 48 -19.44 7.58 4.17
N PRO A 49 -20.08 7.03 3.13
CA PRO A 49 -19.55 5.88 2.40
C PRO A 49 -18.21 6.21 1.72
N GLU A 50 -18.08 7.37 1.09
CA GLU A 50 -16.86 7.77 0.38
C GLU A 50 -15.65 7.90 1.34
N MET A 51 -15.84 8.56 2.48
CA MET A 51 -14.80 8.69 3.51
C MET A 51 -14.43 7.32 4.11
N CYS A 52 -15.43 6.47 4.36
CA CYS A 52 -15.20 5.11 4.85
C CYS A 52 -14.37 4.30 3.86
N LEU A 53 -14.73 4.31 2.57
CA LEU A 53 -14.01 3.60 1.51
C LEU A 53 -12.56 4.06 1.43
N LYS A 54 -12.31 5.37 1.46
CA LYS A 54 -10.95 5.93 1.44
C LYS A 54 -10.12 5.43 2.62
N THR A 55 -10.64 5.50 3.83
CA THR A 55 -9.93 5.03 5.04
C THR A 55 -9.77 3.50 5.03
N CYS A 56 -10.80 2.76 4.65
CA CYS A 56 -10.77 1.30 4.58
C CYS A 56 -9.72 0.83 3.58
N ASN A 57 -9.65 1.42 2.38
CA ASN A 57 -8.67 1.06 1.37
C ASN A 57 -7.23 1.34 1.84
N ALA A 58 -7.00 2.47 2.53
CA ALA A 58 -5.70 2.75 3.12
C ALA A 58 -5.30 1.69 4.18
N CYS A 59 -6.23 1.31 5.06
CA CYS A 59 -6.02 0.24 6.03
C CYS A 59 -5.79 -1.12 5.35
N CYS A 60 -6.59 -1.44 4.33
CA CYS A 60 -6.53 -2.71 3.61
C CYS A 60 -5.19 -2.89 2.88
N ASN A 61 -4.74 -1.87 2.15
CA ASN A 61 -3.44 -1.89 1.47
C ASN A 61 -2.28 -1.99 2.47
N THR A 62 -2.40 -1.38 3.65
CA THR A 62 -1.36 -1.46 4.68
C THR A 62 -1.35 -2.79 5.42
N CYS A 63 -2.52 -3.43 5.58
CA CYS A 63 -2.69 -4.65 6.35
C CYS A 63 -2.86 -5.89 5.47
N ASP A 64 -2.06 -5.98 4.39
CA ASP A 64 -1.99 -7.13 3.49
C ASP A 64 -3.34 -7.62 2.96
N GLY A 65 -4.29 -6.72 2.72
CA GLY A 65 -5.60 -7.07 2.20
C GLY A 65 -6.61 -7.57 3.21
N CYS A 66 -6.26 -7.60 4.49
CA CYS A 66 -7.17 -8.03 5.53
C CYS A 66 -8.18 -6.93 5.82
N VAL A 67 -9.46 -7.23 5.63
CA VAL A 67 -10.59 -6.39 6.02
C VAL A 67 -11.61 -7.31 6.69
N PRO A 68 -12.12 -6.97 7.89
CA PRO A 68 -13.16 -7.74 8.55
C PRO A 68 -14.41 -7.84 7.66
N PRO A 69 -15.10 -9.00 7.61
CA PRO A 69 -16.35 -9.14 6.88
C PRO A 69 -17.36 -8.03 7.27
N GLY A 70 -17.84 -7.31 6.28
CA GLY A 70 -18.73 -6.18 6.52
C GLY A 70 -20.18 -6.58 6.83
N PRO A 71 -21.00 -5.64 7.33
CA PRO A 71 -20.61 -4.36 7.93
C PRO A 71 -20.36 -4.46 9.45
N THR A 72 -20.59 -5.63 10.06
CA THR A 72 -20.67 -5.78 11.52
C THR A 72 -19.64 -6.71 12.15
N ALA A 73 -18.81 -7.42 11.37
CA ALA A 73 -17.83 -8.32 11.99
C ALA A 73 -16.83 -7.54 12.85
N ASN A 74 -16.32 -8.23 13.88
CA ASN A 74 -15.31 -7.69 14.79
C ASN A 74 -14.01 -7.43 14.03
N LYS A 75 -13.36 -6.30 14.32
CA LYS A 75 -12.07 -5.92 13.74
C LYS A 75 -10.94 -6.88 14.12
N GLU A 76 -11.03 -7.53 15.28
CA GLU A 76 -9.98 -8.44 15.80
C GLU A 76 -9.71 -9.65 14.91
N VAL A 77 -10.63 -10.00 14.01
CA VAL A 77 -10.40 -11.01 12.95
C VAL A 77 -9.25 -10.60 12.02
N CYS A 78 -8.97 -9.30 11.92
CA CYS A 78 -7.82 -8.72 11.24
C CYS A 78 -6.98 -7.88 12.24
N PRO A 79 -6.02 -8.47 12.98
CA PRO A 79 -5.30 -7.77 14.05
C PRO A 79 -4.56 -6.50 13.61
N CYS A 80 -3.95 -6.47 12.42
CA CYS A 80 -3.36 -5.25 11.85
C CYS A 80 -4.43 -4.16 11.67
N TYR A 81 -5.54 -4.51 11.00
CA TYR A 81 -6.65 -3.59 10.72
C TYR A 81 -7.26 -3.04 12.03
N ALA A 82 -7.38 -3.88 13.05
CA ALA A 82 -7.89 -3.49 14.37
C ALA A 82 -6.99 -2.50 15.11
N LYS A 83 -5.66 -2.59 14.95
CA LYS A 83 -4.69 -1.79 15.71
C LYS A 83 -4.17 -0.58 14.93
N TYR A 84 -4.27 -0.60 13.60
CA TYR A 84 -3.70 0.42 12.73
C TYR A 84 -4.23 1.82 13.07
N LYS A 85 -3.29 2.78 13.22
CA LYS A 85 -3.56 4.17 13.63
C LYS A 85 -4.46 4.29 14.86
N ASN A 86 -4.25 3.44 15.87
CA ASN A 86 -5.06 3.39 17.10
C ASN A 86 -6.53 3.01 16.83
N GLY A 87 -6.73 2.00 15.96
CA GLY A 87 -8.06 1.46 15.64
C GLY A 87 -8.95 2.38 14.80
N LYS A 88 -8.35 3.31 14.06
CA LYS A 88 -9.07 4.28 13.20
C LYS A 88 -9.65 3.67 11.93
N CYS A 89 -9.31 2.43 11.60
CA CYS A 89 -9.93 1.73 10.47
C CYS A 89 -11.41 1.46 10.75
N PRO A 90 -12.31 1.57 9.76
CA PRO A 90 -13.77 1.49 9.95
C PRO A 90 -14.29 0.11 10.40
#